data_AF-A0A1J4UTY9-F1
#
_entry.id   AF-A0A1J4UTY9-F1
#
_cell.length_a   1.000
_cell.length_b   1.000
_cell.length_c   1.000
_cell.angle_alpha   90.00
_cell.angle_beta   90.00
_cell.angle_gamma   90.00
#
_symmetry.space_group_name_H-M   'P 1'
#
loop_
_entity.id
_entity.type
_entity.pdbx_description
1 polymer ?
#
loop_
_entity_poly.entity_id
_entity_poly.type
_entity_poly.pdbx_seq_one_letter_code
_entity_poly.pdbx_strand_id
1 'polypeptide(L)'
;MNELKPMVVQDKDTKQVLSLVYCNDESLKLSREKGFLYRYSRQYERVMKKGETSGNVQELVSLASDCDSDAVLATVRQRGGGACHTGGWTCFSEEKGVEWGSLDELIETIRLRRKEKPSGSYVASIVCDADAVGAKLREEANE
;
A
#
# COMPACT_ATOMS: atom_id res chain seq x y z
N MET A 1 -3.00 -11.20 31.28
CA MET A 1 -2.94 -9.94 30.51
C MET A 1 -2.87 -10.33 29.05
N ASN A 2 -3.73 -9.79 28.18
CA ASN A 2 -3.58 -10.00 26.74
C ASN A 2 -2.35 -9.20 26.30
N GLU A 3 -1.27 -9.91 25.96
CA GLU A 3 -0.05 -9.31 25.45
C GLU A 3 -0.36 -8.58 24.14
N LEU A 4 0.05 -7.31 24.05
CA LEU A 4 -0.10 -6.51 22.85
C LEU A 4 1.18 -6.56 22.04
N LYS A 5 1.07 -7.00 20.78
CA LYS A 5 2.20 -7.05 19.84
C LYS A 5 2.08 -5.92 18.81
N PRO A 6 3.18 -5.23 18.47
CA PRO A 6 3.21 -4.36 17.30
C PRO A 6 2.85 -5.14 16.04
N MET A 7 2.06 -4.52 15.17
CA MET A 7 1.67 -5.06 13.87
C MET A 7 1.93 -4.01 12.79
N VAL A 8 2.90 -4.29 11.93
CA VAL A 8 3.17 -3.50 10.72
C VAL A 8 2.16 -3.90 9.66
N VAL A 9 1.48 -2.91 9.08
CA VAL A 9 0.49 -3.13 8.03
C VAL A 9 1.09 -2.67 6.70
N GLN A 10 1.19 -3.58 5.73
CA GLN A 10 1.75 -3.31 4.40
C GLN A 10 0.71 -3.57 3.32
N ASP A 11 0.65 -2.68 2.32
CA ASP A 11 -0.19 -2.91 1.16
C ASP A 11 0.39 -4.00 0.24
N LYS A 12 -0.47 -4.91 -0.22
CA LYS A 12 -0.09 -6.01 -1.09
C LYS A 12 0.39 -5.52 -2.46
N ASP A 13 -0.28 -4.52 -3.01
CA ASP A 13 -0.11 -4.10 -4.38
C ASP A 13 1.07 -3.12 -4.46
N THR A 14 1.06 -2.06 -3.65
CA THR A 14 2.11 -1.03 -3.69
C THR A 14 3.37 -1.36 -2.89
N LYS A 15 3.32 -2.39 -2.03
CA LYS A 15 4.36 -2.73 -1.04
C LYS A 15 4.66 -1.65 -0.01
N GLN A 16 3.89 -0.56 0.00
CA GLN A 16 4.08 0.52 0.95
C GLN A 16 3.63 0.09 2.35
N VAL A 17 4.41 0.48 3.36
CA VAL A 17 3.95 0.37 4.75
C VAL A 17 2.87 1.43 4.98
N LEU A 18 1.68 0.98 5.40
CA LEU A 18 0.49 1.80 5.58
C LEU A 18 0.38 2.39 6.98
N SER A 19 0.70 1.60 8.00
CA SER A 19 0.55 2.00 9.40
C SER A 19 1.25 1.01 10.34
N LEU A 20 1.59 1.46 11.55
CA LEU A 20 1.91 0.61 12.68
C LEU A 20 0.72 0.62 13.65
N VAL A 21 0.21 -0.55 14.00
CA VAL A 21 -0.89 -0.71 14.96
C VAL A 21 -0.52 -1.77 16.01
N TYR A 22 -1.40 -2.03 16.97
CA TYR A 22 -1.22 -3.08 17.96
C TYR A 22 -2.27 -4.16 17.76
N CYS A 23 -1.90 -5.40 18.05
CA CYS A 23 -2.77 -6.55 17.99
C CYS A 23 -2.65 -7.39 19.27
N ASN A 24 -3.70 -8.14 19.56
CA ASN A 24 -3.72 -9.25 20.50
C ASN A 24 -4.27 -10.50 19.78
N ASP A 25 -4.27 -11.64 20.45
CA ASP A 25 -4.77 -12.90 19.90
C ASP A 25 -6.21 -12.81 19.36
N GLU A 26 -7.08 -12.08 20.05
CA GLU A 26 -8.47 -11.86 19.63
C GLU A 26 -8.54 -11.11 18.28
N SER A 27 -7.79 -10.02 18.14
CA SER A 27 -7.74 -9.25 16.89
C SER A 27 -7.15 -10.06 15.73
N LEU A 28 -6.12 -10.89 15.98
CA LEU A 28 -5.54 -11.76 14.97
C LEU A 28 -6.52 -12.86 14.55
N LYS A 29 -7.22 -13.46 15.51
CA LYS A 29 -8.27 -14.46 15.27
C LYS A 29 -9.40 -13.87 14.42
N LEU A 30 -9.96 -12.73 14.84
CA LEU A 30 -11.02 -12.05 14.08
C LEU A 30 -10.55 -11.65 12.68
N SER A 31 -9.30 -11.22 12.54
CA SER A 31 -8.75 -10.87 11.22
C SER A 31 -8.76 -12.07 10.26
N ARG A 32 -8.32 -13.24 10.74
CA ARG A 32 -8.34 -14.49 9.94
C ARG A 32 -9.77 -14.93 9.63
N GLU A 33 -10.66 -14.90 10.62
CA GLU A 33 -12.05 -15.36 10.46
C GLU A 33 -12.88 -14.48 9.53
N LYS A 34 -12.67 -13.15 9.59
CA LYS A 34 -13.50 -12.18 8.85
C LYS A 34 -12.87 -11.74 7.54
N GLY A 35 -11.58 -12.03 7.30
CA GLY A 35 -10.88 -11.63 6.08
C GLY A 35 -10.60 -10.13 5.98
N PHE A 36 -10.70 -9.38 7.08
CA PHE A 36 -10.39 -7.95 7.15
C PHE A 36 -9.46 -7.69 8.31
N LEU A 37 -8.67 -6.61 8.27
CA LEU A 37 -7.80 -6.27 9.37
C LEU A 37 -8.60 -5.79 10.60
N TYR A 38 -8.48 -6.53 11.70
CA TYR A 38 -8.85 -6.11 13.04
C TYR A 38 -7.59 -5.78 13.83
N ARG A 39 -7.65 -4.70 14.61
CA ARG A 39 -6.55 -4.26 15.48
C ARG A 39 -7.06 -4.03 16.90
N TYR A 40 -6.17 -4.09 17.88
CA TYR A 40 -6.47 -3.60 19.21
C TYR A 40 -6.27 -2.09 19.27
N SER A 41 -7.31 -1.36 19.65
CA SER A 41 -7.19 0.07 19.92
C SER A 41 -6.79 0.28 21.37
N ARG A 42 -5.58 0.81 21.60
CA ARG A 42 -5.14 1.19 22.94
C ARG A 42 -5.92 2.36 23.54
N GLN A 43 -6.42 3.26 22.68
CA GLN A 43 -7.22 4.41 23.12
C GLN A 43 -8.64 4.01 23.58
N TYR A 44 -9.23 3.02 22.92
CA TYR A 44 -10.61 2.56 23.19
C TYR A 44 -10.65 1.22 23.93
N GLU A 45 -9.48 0.67 24.26
CA GLU A 45 -9.28 -0.61 24.95
C GLU A 45 -10.12 -1.77 24.40
N ARG A 46 -10.23 -1.85 23.08
CA ARG A 46 -11.06 -2.87 22.40
C ARG A 46 -10.52 -3.22 21.02
N VAL A 47 -10.91 -4.40 20.54
CA VAL A 47 -10.67 -4.81 19.15
C VAL A 47 -11.60 -4.03 18.22
N MET A 48 -11.05 -3.55 17.10
CA MET A 48 -11.77 -2.74 16.11
C MET A 48 -11.39 -3.15 14.70
N LYS A 49 -12.37 -3.18 13.79
CA LYS A 49 -12.14 -3.34 12.36
C LYS A 49 -11.58 -2.04 11.77
N LYS A 50 -10.46 -2.10 11.05
CA LYS A 50 -9.93 -0.91 10.38
C LYS A 50 -10.89 -0.45 9.27
N GLY A 51 -11.24 0.83 9.29
CA GLY A 51 -12.13 1.44 8.30
C GLY A 51 -13.61 1.18 8.52
N GLU A 52 -14.03 0.65 9.68
CA GLU A 52 -15.44 0.38 9.99
C GLU A 52 -16.34 1.62 9.83
N THR A 53 -15.86 2.78 10.28
CA THR A 53 -16.60 4.05 10.17
C THR A 53 -16.35 4.79 8.86
N SER A 54 -15.11 4.76 8.34
CA SER A 54 -14.73 5.55 7.17
C SER A 54 -14.95 4.86 5.83
N GLY A 55 -15.20 3.55 5.81
CA GLY A 55 -15.23 2.73 4.59
C GLY A 55 -13.84 2.39 4.03
N ASN A 56 -12.75 2.99 4.55
CA ASN A 56 -11.38 2.70 4.14
C ASN A 56 -10.87 1.39 4.78
N VAL A 57 -11.51 0.28 4.41
CA VAL A 57 -11.25 -1.05 4.95
C VAL A 57 -9.95 -1.65 4.40
N GLN A 58 -9.42 -2.62 5.14
CA GLN A 58 -8.21 -3.36 4.75
C GLN A 58 -8.56 -4.83 4.66
N GLU A 59 -8.58 -5.38 3.45
CA GLU A 59 -8.79 -6.81 3.20
C GLU A 59 -7.53 -7.58 3.59
N LEU A 60 -7.65 -8.58 4.46
CA LEU A 60 -6.49 -9.33 4.91
C LEU A 60 -6.01 -10.28 3.81
N VAL A 61 -4.71 -10.26 3.54
CA VAL A 61 -4.06 -11.17 2.59
C VAL A 61 -3.24 -12.22 3.33
N SER A 62 -2.40 -11.80 4.27
CA SER A 62 -1.58 -12.71 5.07
C SER A 62 -1.16 -12.07 6.39
N LEU A 63 -0.84 -12.92 7.37
CA LEU A 63 -0.21 -12.55 8.63
C LEU A 63 1.06 -13.39 8.78
N ALA A 64 2.16 -12.75 9.16
CA ALA A 64 3.40 -13.42 9.49
C ALA A 64 3.94 -12.87 10.82
N SER A 65 4.50 -13.72 11.66
CA SER A 65 5.28 -13.30 12.81
C SER A 65 6.75 -13.13 12.40
N ASP A 66 7.47 -12.28 13.12
CA ASP A 66 8.93 -12.22 13.03
C ASP A 66 9.61 -13.41 13.74
N CYS A 67 10.94 -13.41 13.76
CA CYS A 67 11.73 -14.58 14.15
C CYS A 67 11.67 -14.91 15.65
N ASP A 68 11.47 -13.92 16.50
CA ASP A 68 11.28 -14.04 17.95
C ASP A 68 9.80 -13.91 18.36
N SER A 69 8.90 -13.71 17.38
CA SER A 69 7.45 -13.72 17.55
C SER A 69 6.92 -12.59 18.44
N ASP A 70 7.63 -11.47 18.50
CA ASP A 70 7.20 -10.28 19.24
C ASP A 70 6.50 -9.24 18.35
N ALA A 71 6.60 -9.35 17.02
CA ALA A 71 5.87 -8.52 16.07
C ALA A 71 5.11 -9.33 15.00
N VAL A 72 4.19 -8.63 14.33
CA VAL A 72 3.38 -9.19 13.23
C VAL A 72 3.49 -8.30 11.98
N LEU A 73 3.73 -8.91 10.83
CA LEU A 73 3.49 -8.30 9.53
C LEU A 73 2.11 -8.71 9.02
N ALA A 74 1.23 -7.73 8.84
CA ALA A 74 -0.04 -7.90 8.14
C ALA A 74 0.07 -7.36 6.72
N THR A 75 -0.02 -8.24 5.74
CA THR A 75 -0.20 -7.85 4.35
C THR A 75 -1.69 -7.71 4.08
N VAL A 76 -2.10 -6.55 3.57
CA VAL A 76 -3.51 -6.23 3.30
C VAL A 76 -3.67 -5.65 1.91
N ARG A 77 -4.90 -5.66 1.39
CA ARG A 77 -5.29 -4.81 0.27
C ARG A 77 -6.05 -3.61 0.80
N GLN A 78 -5.46 -2.41 0.69
CA GLN A 78 -6.14 -1.19 1.11
C GLN A 78 -7.30 -0.87 0.14
N ARG A 79 -8.47 -0.57 0.68
CA ARG A 79 -9.64 -0.09 -0.07
C ARG A 79 -10.00 1.33 0.33
N GLY A 80 -10.66 2.06 -0.57
CA GLY A 80 -11.07 3.45 -0.34
C GLY A 80 -9.92 4.44 -0.52
N GLY A 81 -9.99 5.57 0.19
CA GLY A 81 -9.09 6.71 -0.01
C GLY A 81 -7.71 6.60 0.65
N GLY A 82 -7.45 5.56 1.44
CA GLY A 82 -6.16 5.36 2.12
C GLY A 82 -6.27 4.90 3.57
N ALA A 83 -5.12 4.53 4.15
CA ALA A 83 -5.05 4.05 5.52
C ALA A 83 -5.13 5.18 6.56
N CYS A 84 -4.68 6.40 6.23
CA CYS A 84 -4.55 7.50 7.18
C CYS A 84 -5.86 8.27 7.38
N HIS A 85 -6.08 8.76 8.61
CA HIS A 85 -7.24 9.59 8.92
C HIS A 85 -7.12 11.03 8.36
N THR A 86 -5.95 11.44 7.91
CA THR A 86 -5.72 12.73 7.23
C THR A 86 -6.06 12.70 5.73
N GLY A 87 -6.46 11.52 5.22
CA GLY A 87 -6.72 11.30 3.78
C GLY A 87 -5.53 10.77 3.00
N GLY A 88 -4.36 10.60 3.62
CA GLY A 88 -3.19 9.98 2.98
C GLY A 88 -3.32 8.46 2.81
N TRP A 89 -2.67 7.92 1.77
CA TRP A 89 -2.61 6.47 1.54
C TRP A 89 -1.95 5.72 2.69
N THR A 90 -0.89 6.30 3.26
CA THR A 90 -0.14 5.80 4.42
C THR A 90 -0.16 6.80 5.57
N CYS A 91 0.03 6.32 6.80
CA CYS A 91 0.33 7.14 7.98
C CYS A 91 1.76 7.71 7.96
N PHE A 92 2.66 7.17 7.12
CA PHE A 92 4.09 7.52 7.07
C PHE A 92 4.44 8.48 5.93
N SER A 93 3.49 9.32 5.49
CA SER A 93 3.83 10.38 4.54
C SER A 93 4.61 11.47 5.25
N GLU A 94 5.87 11.71 4.87
CA GLU A 94 6.57 12.95 5.19
C GLU A 94 5.79 14.14 4.57
N GLU A 95 5.86 15.30 5.22
CA GLU A 95 5.21 16.54 4.75
C GLU A 95 5.41 16.73 3.23
N LYS A 96 4.33 16.62 2.43
CA LYS A 96 4.20 17.08 1.02
C LYS A 96 5.50 17.16 0.20
N GLY A 97 6.37 16.16 0.23
CA GLY A 97 7.75 16.43 -0.16
C GLY A 97 8.68 15.23 -0.21
N VAL A 98 8.18 14.07 -0.63
CA VAL A 98 8.74 13.16 -1.65
C VAL A 98 7.70 12.06 -1.77
N GLU A 99 6.77 12.20 -2.73
CA GLU A 99 6.10 11.01 -3.25
C GLU A 99 7.18 10.24 -4.00
N TRP A 100 7.66 9.13 -3.42
CA TRP A 100 8.29 8.11 -4.24
C TRP A 100 7.20 7.64 -5.19
N GLY A 101 7.16 8.22 -6.39
CA GLY A 101 6.24 7.78 -7.43
C GLY A 101 6.39 6.28 -7.56
N SER A 102 5.33 5.55 -7.29
CA SER A 102 5.39 4.10 -7.40
C SER A 102 5.63 3.72 -8.85
N LEU A 103 6.27 2.58 -9.10
CA LEU A 103 6.38 2.08 -10.46
C LEU A 103 4.99 1.95 -11.10
N ASP A 104 3.97 1.61 -10.30
CA ASP A 104 2.58 1.57 -10.73
C ASP A 104 2.05 2.93 -11.19
N GLU A 105 2.33 4.01 -10.44
CA GLU A 105 1.95 5.36 -10.81
C GLU A 105 2.67 5.85 -12.08
N LEU A 106 3.95 5.50 -12.23
CA LEU A 106 4.69 5.76 -13.46
C LEU A 106 4.07 4.98 -14.63
N ILE A 107 3.72 3.72 -14.44
CA ILE A 107 3.06 2.88 -15.44
C ILE A 107 1.69 3.48 -15.83
N GLU A 108 0.88 3.93 -14.87
CA GLU A 108 -0.39 4.58 -15.14
C GLU A 108 -0.20 5.90 -15.90
N THR A 109 0.78 6.71 -15.53
CA THR A 109 1.14 7.92 -16.25
C THR A 109 1.53 7.62 -17.70
N ILE A 110 2.32 6.56 -17.94
CA ILE A 110 2.70 6.12 -19.29
C ILE A 110 1.47 5.64 -20.08
N ARG A 111 0.58 4.86 -19.45
CA ARG A 111 -0.67 4.38 -20.07
C ARG A 111 -1.57 5.55 -20.46
N LEU A 112 -1.72 6.55 -19.59
CA LEU A 112 -2.49 7.75 -19.84
C LEU A 112 -1.91 8.54 -21.01
N ARG A 113 -0.60 8.80 -21.01
CA ARG A 113 0.08 9.55 -22.09
C ARG A 113 0.02 8.82 -23.43
N ARG A 114 0.06 7.49 -23.45
CA ARG A 114 -0.17 6.69 -24.67
C ARG A 114 -1.59 6.88 -25.23
N LYS A 115 -2.59 6.97 -24.34
CA LYS A 115 -4.00 7.12 -24.72
C LYS A 115 -4.32 8.54 -25.19
N GLU A 116 -3.96 9.55 -24.39
CA GLU A 116 -4.36 10.95 -24.61
C GLU A 116 -3.45 11.68 -25.59
N LYS A 117 -2.21 11.22 -25.78
CA LYS A 117 -1.21 11.81 -26.67
C LYS A 117 -1.07 13.33 -26.51
N PRO A 118 -0.85 13.84 -25.29
CA PRO A 118 -0.72 15.27 -25.07
C PRO A 118 0.44 15.85 -25.89
N SER A 119 0.20 17.01 -26.51
CA SER A 119 1.20 17.71 -27.32
C SER A 119 2.47 17.98 -26.49
N GLY A 120 3.64 17.76 -27.10
CA GLY A 120 4.95 17.94 -26.44
C GLY A 120 5.38 16.83 -25.48
N SER A 121 4.60 15.75 -25.34
CA SER A 121 4.97 14.63 -24.46
C SER A 121 6.00 13.71 -25.11
N TYR A 122 7.20 13.64 -24.51
CA TYR A 122 8.26 12.70 -24.90
C TYR A 122 7.81 11.23 -24.84
N VAL A 123 7.06 10.87 -23.80
CA VAL A 123 6.51 9.51 -23.67
C VAL A 123 5.57 9.21 -24.85
N ALA A 124 4.68 10.14 -25.18
CA ALA A 124 3.73 9.95 -26.29
C ALA A 124 4.43 9.84 -27.66
N SER A 125 5.57 10.53 -27.85
CA SER A 125 6.35 10.44 -29.10
C SER A 125 7.06 9.11 -29.32
N ILE A 126 7.24 8.30 -28.26
CA ILE A 126 7.97 7.02 -28.35
C ILE A 126 7.04 5.84 -28.11
N VAL A 127 6.20 5.87 -27.07
CA VAL A 127 5.43 4.70 -26.58
C VAL A 127 4.39 4.17 -27.57
N CYS A 128 4.11 4.90 -28.65
CA CYS A 128 3.21 4.49 -29.73
C CYS A 128 3.94 3.76 -30.89
N ASP A 129 5.27 3.66 -30.84
CA ASP A 129 6.11 3.04 -31.87
C ASP A 129 7.02 1.98 -31.21
N ALA A 130 6.80 0.72 -31.55
CA ALA A 130 7.52 -0.40 -30.97
C ALA A 130 9.01 -0.41 -31.33
N ASP A 131 9.38 0.09 -32.52
CA ASP A 131 10.77 0.15 -32.96
C ASP A 131 11.52 1.24 -32.21
N ALA A 132 10.88 2.40 -32.03
CA ALA A 132 11.42 3.51 -31.22
C ALA A 132 11.61 3.11 -29.75
N VAL A 133 10.62 2.42 -29.16
CA VAL A 133 10.73 1.86 -27.80
C VAL A 133 11.90 0.88 -27.72
N GLY A 134 12.00 -0.04 -28.68
CA GLY A 134 13.08 -1.04 -28.71
C GLY A 134 14.47 -0.43 -28.88
N ALA A 135 14.60 0.64 -29.68
CA ALA A 135 15.85 1.37 -29.84
C ALA A 135 16.29 2.01 -28.52
N LYS A 136 15.38 2.70 -27.82
CA LYS A 136 15.68 3.30 -26.51
C LYS A 136 16.02 2.28 -25.43
N LEU A 137 15.31 1.16 -25.39
CA LEU A 137 15.64 0.06 -24.47
C LEU A 137 17.06 -0.46 -24.68
N ARG A 138 17.52 -0.56 -25.93
CA ARG A 138 18.90 -0.99 -26.25
C ARG A 138 19.94 0.08 -25.93
N GLU A 139 19.63 1.35 -26.13
CA GLU A 139 20.52 2.47 -25.80
C GLU A 139 20.84 2.45 -24.29
N GLU A 140 19.82 2.50 -23.45
CA GLU A 140 19.96 2.54 -21.97
C GLU A 140 20.55 1.24 -21.39
N ALA A 141 20.36 0.09 -22.04
CA ALA A 141 20.96 -1.17 -21.59
C ALA A 141 22.47 -1.27 -21.86
N ASN A 142 23.01 -0.40 -22.73
CA ASN A 142 24.43 -0.34 -23.06
C ASN A 142 25.17 0.84 -22.38
N GLU A 143 24.48 1.63 -21.56
CA GLU A 143 25.08 2.67 -20.69
C GLU A 143 25.61 2.07 -19.37
#